data_AF-A0A7V8Z7Z3-F1
#
_entry.id   AF-A0A7V8Z7Z3-F1
#
_cell.length_a   1.000
_cell.length_b   1.000
_cell.length_c   1.000
_cell.angle_alpha   90.00
_cell.angle_beta   90.00
_cell.angle_gamma   90.00
#
_symmetry.space_group_name_H-M   'P 1'
#
loop_
_entity.id
_entity.type
_entity.pdbx_description
1 polymer ?
#
loop_
_entity_poly.entity_id
_entity_poly.type
_entity_poly.pdbx_seq_one_letter_code
_entity_poly.pdbx_strand_id
1 'polypeptide(L)' 'IIITDRAQFKPVLTGIEIATALRKLYPAEWRADDYLRLLANADTLARLKRGDAPEEIARLWSASMDTFNRARARTLIYQ' A
#
# COMPACT_ATOMS: atom_id res chain seq x y z
N ILE A 1 -6.65 -14.34 6.45
CA ILE A 1 -7.76 -13.45 6.00
C ILE A 1 -8.59 -14.23 5.00
N ILE A 2 -9.92 -14.25 5.16
CA ILE A 2 -10.84 -14.84 4.17
C ILE A 2 -11.53 -13.67 3.46
N ILE A 3 -11.47 -13.65 2.12
CA ILE A 3 -12.08 -12.59 1.30
C ILE A 3 -13.47 -13.06 0.87
N THR A 4 -14.52 -12.37 1.35
CA THR A 4 -15.92 -12.70 1.07
C THR A 4 -16.50 -11.91 -0.11
N ASP A 5 -16.01 -10.68 -0.33
CA ASP A 5 -16.33 -9.84 -1.49
C ASP A 5 -15.04 -9.26 -2.09
N ARG A 6 -14.74 -9.65 -3.33
CA ARG A 6 -13.52 -9.22 -4.04
C ARG A 6 -13.63 -7.82 -4.65
N ALA A 7 -14.85 -7.35 -4.93
CA ALA A 7 -15.07 -6.03 -5.51
C ALA A 7 -14.92 -4.92 -4.46
N GLN A 8 -15.23 -5.23 -3.20
CA GLN A 8 -15.07 -4.30 -2.08
C GLN A 8 -13.68 -4.37 -1.43
N PHE A 9 -13.00 -5.50 -1.53
CA PHE A 9 -11.70 -5.70 -0.87
C PHE A 9 -10.60 -4.84 -1.50
N LYS A 10 -9.86 -4.10 -0.66
CA LYS A 10 -8.75 -3.22 -1.08
C LYS A 10 -7.40 -3.83 -0.68
N PRO A 11 -6.83 -4.74 -1.48
CA PRO A 11 -5.68 -5.57 -1.08
C PRO A 11 -4.44 -4.76 -0.68
N VAL A 12 -4.12 -3.70 -1.44
CA VAL A 12 -2.93 -2.89 -1.17
C VAL A 12 -3.09 -2.09 0.13
N LEU A 13 -4.27 -1.49 0.35
CA LEU A 13 -4.57 -0.78 1.61
C LEU A 13 -4.48 -1.73 2.80
N THR A 14 -5.07 -2.93 2.70
CA THR A 14 -4.97 -3.95 3.74
C THR A 14 -3.51 -4.33 4.04
N GLY A 15 -2.64 -4.40 3.03
CA GLY A 15 -1.21 -4.61 3.23
C GLY A 15 -0.54 -3.52 4.06
N ILE A 16 -0.90 -2.25 3.83
CA ILE A 16 -0.42 -1.12 4.63
C ILE A 16 -0.98 -1.17 6.05
N GLU A 17 -2.26 -1.47 6.23
CA GLU A 17 -2.86 -1.61 7.56
C GLU A 17 -2.17 -2.68 8.40
N ILE A 18 -1.88 -3.84 7.80
CA ILE A 18 -1.11 -4.91 8.46
C ILE A 18 0.29 -4.41 8.83
N ALA A 19 0.98 -3.74 7.90
CA ALA A 19 2.32 -3.22 8.13
C ALA A 19 2.34 -2.15 9.25
N THR A 20 1.35 -1.26 9.28
CA THR A 20 1.15 -0.29 10.37
C THR A 20 0.86 -0.97 11.70
N ALA A 21 0.02 -2.01 11.72
CA ALA A 21 -0.27 -2.79 12.92
C ALA A 21 0.99 -3.50 13.45
N LEU A 22 1.78 -4.12 12.57
CA LEU A 22 3.06 -4.75 12.93
C LEU A 22 4.04 -3.72 13.50
N ARG A 23 4.13 -2.53 12.89
CA ARG A 23 4.98 -1.44 13.40
C ARG A 23 4.58 -1.02 14.81
N LYS A 24 3.28 -0.92 15.07
CA LYS A 24 2.72 -0.48 16.35
C LYS A 24 2.87 -1.54 17.44
N LEU A 25 2.63 -2.80 17.12
CA LEU A 25 2.60 -3.90 18.09
C LEU A 25 3.98 -4.47 18.39
N TYR A 26 4.88 -4.48 17.40
CA TYR A 26 6.21 -5.10 17.49
C TYR A 26 7.31 -4.15 17.00
N PRO A 27 7.48 -2.96 17.60
CA PRO A 27 8.37 -1.93 17.08
C PRO A 27 9.86 -2.29 17.16
N ALA A 28 10.27 -3.24 18.01
CA ALA A 28 11.66 -3.66 18.16
C ALA A 28 12.02 -4.86 17.26
N GLU A 29 11.05 -5.75 17.02
CA GLU A 29 11.23 -7.01 16.30
C GLU A 29 10.92 -6.87 14.82
N TRP A 30 9.94 -6.03 14.47
CA TRP A 30 9.51 -5.90 13.08
C TRP A 30 10.44 -4.96 12.30
N ARG A 31 11.19 -5.57 11.36
CA ARG A 31 12.13 -4.87 10.47
C ARG A 31 11.40 -4.16 9.34
N ALA A 32 10.84 -3.00 9.66
CA ALA A 32 10.09 -2.17 8.70
C ALA A 32 10.88 -1.84 7.42
N ASP A 33 12.21 -1.74 7.47
CA ASP A 33 13.04 -1.48 6.29
C ASP A 33 12.97 -2.57 5.22
N ASP A 34 12.85 -3.83 5.63
CA ASP A 34 12.77 -4.95 4.69
C ASP A 34 11.46 -4.91 3.88
N TYR A 35 10.43 -4.23 4.40
CA TYR A 35 9.16 -3.99 3.71
C TYR A 35 9.33 -3.19 2.41
N LEU A 36 10.38 -2.36 2.31
CA LEU A 36 10.64 -1.58 1.10
C LEU A 36 10.81 -2.45 -0.15
N ARG A 37 11.34 -3.67 0.01
CA ARG A 37 11.53 -4.60 -1.11
C ARG A 37 10.21 -4.99 -1.78
N LEU A 38 9.13 -5.07 -1.00
CA LEU A 38 7.79 -5.35 -1.50
C LEU A 38 7.09 -4.07 -1.96
N LEU A 39 7.20 -3.01 -1.16
CA LEU A 39 6.48 -1.77 -1.35
C LEU A 39 7.03 -0.92 -2.51
N ALA A 40 8.35 -0.99 -2.75
CA ALA A 40 9.09 -0.23 -3.76
C ALA A 40 8.86 1.30 -3.74
N ASN A 41 8.40 1.84 -2.60
CA ASN A 41 8.10 3.26 -2.43
C ASN A 41 8.67 3.78 -1.10
N ALA A 42 9.74 4.56 -1.20
CA ALA A 42 10.45 5.09 -0.03
C ALA A 42 9.63 6.13 0.76
N ASP A 43 8.84 6.98 0.09
CA ASP A 43 7.97 7.95 0.77
C ASP A 43 6.92 7.24 1.63
N THR A 44 6.32 6.19 1.09
CA THR A 44 5.36 5.36 1.82
C THR A 44 6.00 4.72 3.04
N LEU A 45 7.20 4.14 2.90
CA LEU A 45 7.90 3.53 4.04
C LEU A 45 8.20 4.58 5.11
N ALA A 46 8.65 5.78 4.72
CA ALA A 46 8.93 6.85 5.66
C ALA A 46 7.67 7.25 6.46
N ARG A 47 6.52 7.40 5.79
CA ARG A 47 5.23 7.71 6.42
C ARG A 47 4.74 6.62 7.36
N LEU A 48 4.86 5.37 6.93
CA LEU A 48 4.55 4.22 7.76
C LEU A 48 5.41 4.21 9.03
N LYS A 49 6.70 4.50 8.92
CA LYS A 49 7.62 4.59 10.07
C LYS A 49 7.29 5.74 11.02
N ARG A 50 6.76 6.86 10.50
CA ARG A 50 6.25 7.98 11.32
C ARG A 50 4.93 7.66 12.04
N GLY A 51 4.20 6.65 11.58
CA GLY A 51 2.89 6.29 12.12
C GLY A 51 1.73 7.09 11.50
N ASP A 52 1.89 7.60 10.28
CA ASP A 52 0.79 8.18 9.50
C ASP A 52 -0.36 7.15 9.34
N ALA A 53 -1.60 7.62 9.23
CA ALA A 53 -2.74 6.72 9.05
C ALA A 53 -2.69 6.02 7.67
N PRO A 54 -3.02 4.71 7.58
CA PRO A 54 -2.97 3.95 6.32
C PRO A 54 -3.74 4.61 5.16
N GLU A 55 -4.89 5.23 5.45
CA GLU A 55 -5.72 5.89 4.46
C GLU A 55 -5.07 7.18 3.93
N GLU A 56 -4.32 7.90 4.77
CA GLU A 56 -3.56 9.08 4.37
C GLU A 56 -2.41 8.70 3.44
N ILE A 57 -1.69 7.63 3.79
CA ILE A 57 -0.64 7.04 2.96
C ILE A 57 -1.19 6.65 1.60
N ALA A 58 -2.32 5.94 1.55
CA ALA A 58 -2.92 5.47 0.32
C ALA A 58 -3.45 6.61 -0.57
N ARG A 59 -4.00 7.68 0.03
CA ARG A 59 -4.55 8.83 -0.71
C ARG A 59 -3.52 9.54 -1.58
N LEU A 60 -2.25 9.51 -1.18
CA LEU A 60 -1.16 10.17 -1.90
C LEU A 60 -0.84 9.51 -3.24
N TRP A 61 -1.21 8.23 -3.41
CA TRP A 61 -0.97 7.52 -4.68
C TRP A 61 -2.08 7.76 -5.70
N SER A 62 -3.23 8.32 -5.32
CA SER A 62 -4.36 8.47 -6.23
C SER A 62 -3.98 9.21 -7.52
N ALA A 63 -3.18 10.28 -7.41
CA ALA A 63 -2.74 11.05 -8.58
C ALA A 63 -1.79 10.26 -9.51
N SER A 64 -0.88 9.46 -8.94
CA SER A 64 0.02 8.62 -9.74
C SER A 64 -0.71 7.41 -10.34
N MET A 65 -1.72 6.88 -9.65
CA MET A 65 -2.60 5.81 -10.14
C MET A 65 -3.39 6.26 -11.36
N ASP A 66 -3.93 7.47 -11.37
CA ASP A 66 -4.62 8.00 -12.56
C ASP A 66 -3.67 8.09 -13.76
N THR A 67 -2.44 8.53 -13.52
CA THR A 67 -1.40 8.59 -14.56
C THR A 67 -1.03 7.20 -15.07
N PHE A 68 -0.88 6.22 -14.16
CA PHE A 68 -0.64 4.83 -14.50
C PHE A 68 -1.80 4.23 -15.31
N ASN A 69 -3.05 4.45 -14.90
CA ASN A 69 -4.22 3.93 -15.59
C ASN A 69 -4.34 4.49 -17.01
N ARG A 70 -4.07 5.80 -17.20
CA ARG A 70 -4.01 6.42 -18.54
C ARG A 70 -2.90 5.81 -19.40
N ALA A 71 -1.73 5.54 -18.81
CA ALA A 71 -0.64 4.91 -19.53
C ALA A 71 -0.96 3.46 -19.91
N ARG A 72 -1.54 2.70 -18.97
CA ARG A 72 -1.94 1.29 -19.12
C ARG A 72 -2.99 1.13 -20.20
N ALA A 73 -3.97 2.03 -20.27
CA ALA A 73 -5.07 1.97 -21.25
C ALA A 73 -4.59 1.87 -22.70
N ARG A 74 -3.40 2.43 -23.03
CA ARG A 74 -2.84 2.41 -24.39
C ARG A 74 -2.33 1.04 -24.84
N THR A 75 -2.10 0.11 -23.92
CA THR A 75 -1.47 -1.19 -24.21
C THR A 75 -2.34 -2.37 -23.78
N LEU A 76 -3.62 -2.14 -23.46
CA LEU A 76 -4.56 -3.22 -23.12
C LEU A 76 -4.93 -4.00 -24.38
N ILE A 77 -4.81 -5.32 -24.30
CA ILE A 77 -5.21 -6.26 -25.38
C ILE A 77 -6.54 -6.97 -25.09
N TYR A 78 -7.12 -6.71 -23.92
CA TYR A 78 -8.41 -7.23 -23.47
C TYR A 78 -9.24 -6.09 -22.89
N GLN A 79 -10.57 -6.23 -22.99
CA GLN A 79 -11.54 -5.36 -22.31
C GLN A 79 -11.84 -5.88 -20.91
#